data_AF-A0A0C3DJ22-F1
#
_entry.id   AF-A0A0C3DJ22-F1
#
_cell.length_a   1.000
_cell.length_b   1.000
_cell.length_c   1.000
_cell.angle_alpha   90.00
_cell.angle_beta   90.00
_cell.angle_gamma   90.00
#
_symmetry.space_group_name_H-M   'P 1'
#
loop_
_entity.id
_entity.type
_entity.pdbx_description
1 polymer ?
#
loop_
_entity_poly.entity_id
_entity_poly.type
_entity_poly.pdbx_seq_one_letter_code
_entity_poly.pdbx_strand_id
1 'polypeptide(L)'
;MQEEWGMLLSSIRNGTIPDIDHIDHVRDYLQDNMCADPQQADELGSVGPPFSTSAWAPCIWPKLTILLCICSGTFAAALPKARSVIGPDVVVTNIGYGCTECAVGVLLNREDVHVFVVNSTNFIEYLDVAGSLARENILQVVCISLPVFLGLGLSLMTKLLCRSGTYSRASCISSWS
;
A
#
# COMPACT_ATOMS: atom_id res chain seq x y z
N MET A 1 0.27 2.20 18.03
CA MET A 1 -1.17 1.97 18.26
C MET A 1 -1.44 0.93 19.33
N GLN A 2 -0.91 -0.29 19.26
CA GLN A 2 -1.13 -1.28 20.33
C GLN A 2 -0.57 -0.83 21.69
N GLU A 3 0.69 -0.39 21.72
CA GLU A 3 1.38 0.03 22.95
C GLU A 3 0.91 1.42 23.40
N GLU A 4 0.75 2.32 22.45
CA GLU A 4 0.33 3.72 22.67
C GLU A 4 -1.18 3.92 22.84
N TRP A 5 -1.97 2.85 22.99
CA TRP A 5 -3.43 2.95 23.04
C TRP A 5 -3.93 3.83 24.18
N GLY A 6 -3.33 3.69 25.37
CA GLY A 6 -3.68 4.50 26.54
C GLY A 6 -3.39 5.98 26.34
N MET A 7 -2.28 6.31 25.66
CA MET A 7 -1.92 7.69 25.32
C MET A 7 -2.88 8.30 24.29
N LEU A 8 -3.32 7.51 23.30
CA LEU A 8 -4.31 7.96 22.32
C LEU A 8 -5.65 8.29 23.01
N LEU A 9 -6.12 7.42 23.91
CA LEU A 9 -7.38 7.63 24.63
C LEU A 9 -7.32 8.85 25.55
N SER A 10 -6.21 9.06 26.27
CA SER A 10 -6.05 10.26 27.12
C SER A 10 -6.01 11.54 26.28
N SER A 11 -5.38 11.48 25.11
CA SER A 11 -5.31 12.60 24.16
C SER A 11 -6.70 12.98 23.62
N ILE A 12 -7.52 11.99 23.23
CA ILE A 12 -8.91 12.20 22.78
C ILE A 12 -9.75 12.76 23.92
N ARG A 13 -9.65 12.18 25.12
CA ARG A 13 -10.41 12.62 26.29
C ARG A 13 -10.10 14.08 26.67
N ASN A 14 -8.82 14.47 26.64
CA ASN A 14 -8.38 15.79 27.07
C ASN A 14 -8.36 16.83 25.93
N GLY A 15 -8.46 16.38 24.68
CA GLY A 15 -8.32 17.24 23.50
C GLY A 15 -6.91 17.79 23.31
N THR A 16 -5.88 17.09 23.81
CA THR A 16 -4.49 17.55 23.76
C THR A 16 -3.66 16.63 22.89
N ILE A 17 -2.81 17.21 22.02
CA ILE A 17 -1.86 16.42 21.25
C ILE A 17 -0.78 15.84 22.18
N PRO A 18 -0.55 14.52 22.17
CA PRO A 18 0.44 13.90 23.04
C PRO A 18 1.84 14.41 22.74
N ASP A 19 2.74 14.30 23.72
CA ASP A 19 4.12 14.70 23.53
C ASP A 19 4.89 13.61 22.79
N ILE A 20 4.95 13.75 21.46
CA ILE A 20 5.64 12.84 20.56
C ILE A 20 6.88 13.55 20.01
N ASP A 21 7.99 12.84 19.92
CA ASP A 21 9.20 13.40 19.35
C ASP A 21 8.99 13.78 17.87
N HIS A 22 9.62 14.88 17.45
CA HIS A 22 9.71 15.34 16.06
C HIS A 22 8.39 15.83 15.42
N ILE A 23 7.33 16.11 16.19
CA ILE A 23 6.07 16.67 15.64
C ILE A 23 5.88 18.18 15.87
N ASP A 24 6.85 18.89 16.47
CA ASP A 24 6.68 20.30 16.86
C ASP A 24 6.25 21.20 15.70
N HIS A 25 6.76 20.92 14.50
CA HIS A 25 6.45 21.65 13.27
C HIS A 25 4.99 21.53 12.80
N VAL A 26 4.23 20.53 13.27
CA VAL A 26 2.80 20.34 12.96
C VAL A 26 1.91 20.40 14.19
N ARG A 27 2.49 20.56 15.39
CA ARG A 27 1.75 20.46 16.66
C ARG A 27 0.64 21.49 16.75
N ASP A 28 0.92 22.74 16.44
CA ASP A 28 -0.08 23.82 16.48
C ASP A 28 -1.26 23.52 15.55
N TYR A 29 -0.97 23.07 14.32
CA TYR A 29 -2.00 22.69 13.35
C TYR A 29 -2.85 21.50 13.82
N LEU A 30 -2.22 20.48 14.42
CA LEU A 30 -2.95 19.33 14.97
C LEU A 30 -3.80 19.74 16.17
N GLN A 31 -3.29 20.61 17.02
CA GLN A 31 -3.96 21.08 18.23
C GLN A 31 -5.19 21.92 17.91
N ASP A 32 -5.16 22.73 16.84
CA ASP A 32 -6.33 23.49 16.36
C ASP A 32 -7.49 22.59 15.89
N ASN A 33 -7.17 21.37 15.46
CA ASN A 33 -8.15 20.38 15.01
C ASN A 33 -8.52 19.36 16.11
N MET A 34 -7.89 19.45 17.28
CA MET A 34 -8.09 18.52 18.38
C MET A 34 -9.12 19.09 19.37
N CYS A 35 -10.23 18.37 19.53
CA CYS A 35 -11.27 18.70 20.50
C CYS A 35 -11.35 17.60 21.57
N ALA A 36 -11.61 17.99 22.81
CA ALA A 36 -11.86 17.03 23.88
C ALA A 36 -13.17 16.29 23.61
N ASP A 37 -13.09 14.97 23.49
CA ASP A 37 -14.25 14.08 23.38
C ASP A 37 -14.13 12.90 24.37
N PRO A 38 -14.50 13.11 25.64
CA PRO A 38 -14.47 12.05 26.65
C PRO A 38 -15.39 10.87 26.32
N GLN A 39 -16.53 11.12 25.66
CA GLN A 39 -17.48 10.08 25.31
C GLN A 39 -16.87 9.15 24.26
N GLN A 40 -16.28 9.71 23.20
CA GLN A 40 -15.59 8.93 22.20
C GLN A 40 -14.42 8.13 22.82
N ALA A 41 -13.68 8.72 23.75
CA ALA A 41 -12.61 8.01 24.45
C ALA A 41 -13.12 6.81 25.26
N ASP A 42 -14.29 6.92 25.91
CA ASP A 42 -14.91 5.82 26.66
C ASP A 42 -15.40 4.71 25.71
N GLU A 43 -16.05 5.09 24.61
CA GLU A 43 -16.50 4.16 23.56
C GLU A 43 -15.32 3.38 22.96
N LEU A 44 -14.25 4.07 22.57
CA LEU A 44 -13.02 3.45 22.06
C LEU A 44 -12.34 2.58 23.13
N GLY A 45 -12.32 3.05 24.38
CA GLY A 45 -11.80 2.30 25.52
C GLY A 45 -12.49 0.95 25.71
N SER A 46 -13.80 0.88 25.45
CA SER A 46 -14.57 -0.36 25.54
C SER A 46 -14.22 -1.39 24.45
N VAL A 47 -13.80 -0.93 23.26
CA VAL A 47 -13.34 -1.80 22.15
C VAL A 47 -11.97 -2.38 22.45
N GLY A 48 -11.08 -1.56 23.02
CA GLY A 48 -9.69 -1.95 23.30
C GLY A 48 -8.75 -1.80 22.10
N PRO A 49 -7.48 -2.24 22.25
CA PRO A 49 -6.45 -1.99 21.25
C PRO A 49 -6.55 -2.94 20.03
N PRO A 50 -5.88 -2.64 18.89
CA PRO A 50 -6.12 -3.33 17.61
C PRO A 50 -6.05 -4.85 17.58
N PHE A 51 -5.31 -5.48 18.48
CA PHE A 51 -5.17 -6.94 18.56
C PHE A 51 -6.07 -7.60 19.62
N SER A 52 -6.91 -6.85 20.34
CA SER A 52 -7.82 -7.43 21.33
C SER A 52 -9.05 -8.09 20.69
N THR A 53 -9.42 -7.71 19.47
CA THR A 53 -10.65 -8.15 18.82
C THR A 53 -10.41 -8.40 17.33
N SER A 54 -11.03 -9.44 16.79
CA SER A 54 -11.05 -9.68 15.34
C SER A 54 -11.92 -8.62 14.64
N ALA A 55 -11.51 -8.15 13.46
CA ALA A 55 -12.23 -7.09 12.74
C ALA A 55 -12.36 -5.79 13.56
N TRP A 56 -11.32 -5.45 14.31
CA TRP A 56 -11.21 -4.22 15.08
C TRP A 56 -11.41 -2.95 14.25
N ALA A 57 -10.88 -2.87 13.02
CA ALA A 57 -10.93 -1.62 12.25
C ALA A 57 -12.38 -1.18 11.91
N PRO A 58 -13.30 -2.07 11.50
CA PRO A 58 -14.72 -1.75 11.40
C PRO A 58 -15.38 -1.28 12.70
N CYS A 59 -14.93 -1.72 13.88
CA CYS A 59 -15.47 -1.25 15.16
C CYS A 59 -15.16 0.23 15.41
N ILE A 60 -13.97 0.67 15.00
CA ILE A 60 -13.50 2.06 15.16
C ILE A 60 -13.98 2.95 14.02
N TRP A 61 -14.01 2.40 12.81
CA TRP A 61 -14.47 3.06 11.59
C TRP A 61 -15.63 2.28 10.98
N PRO A 62 -16.87 2.45 11.45
CA PRO A 62 -18.05 1.69 10.97
C PRO A 62 -18.35 1.87 9.48
N LYS A 63 -17.83 2.94 8.87
CA LYS A 63 -17.99 3.25 7.44
C LYS A 63 -16.79 2.81 6.58
N LEU A 64 -15.83 2.06 7.15
CA LEU A 64 -14.66 1.56 6.44
C LEU A 64 -15.07 0.42 5.49
N THR A 65 -15.13 0.70 4.20
CA THR A 65 -15.47 -0.28 3.16
C THR A 65 -14.27 -0.71 2.32
N ILE A 66 -13.27 0.16 2.18
CA ILE A 66 -12.10 -0.05 1.33
C ILE A 66 -10.85 0.34 2.12
N LEU A 67 -9.88 -0.57 2.18
CA LEU A 67 -8.51 -0.27 2.57
C LEU A 67 -7.63 -0.19 1.32
N LEU A 68 -7.00 0.96 1.15
CA LEU A 68 -6.10 1.22 0.05
C LEU A 68 -4.65 1.10 0.56
N CYS A 69 -3.92 0.05 0.17
CA CYS A 69 -2.55 -0.19 0.63
C CYS A 69 -1.75 -1.08 -0.35
N ILE A 70 -0.41 -1.07 -0.24
CA ILE A 70 0.43 -2.00 -1.01
C ILE A 70 0.29 -3.39 -0.39
N CYS A 71 -0.30 -4.31 -1.15
CA CYS A 71 -0.65 -5.67 -0.69
C CYS A 71 -0.02 -6.78 -1.56
N SER A 72 0.86 -6.42 -2.49
CA SER A 72 1.54 -7.36 -3.39
C SER A 72 3.03 -7.52 -3.03
N GLY A 73 3.70 -8.50 -3.65
CA GLY A 73 5.12 -8.76 -3.42
C GLY A 73 5.41 -9.16 -1.96
N THR A 74 6.47 -8.60 -1.38
CA THR A 74 6.87 -8.88 0.01
C THR A 74 5.81 -8.47 1.03
N PHE A 75 4.98 -7.48 0.71
CA PHE A 75 3.89 -7.02 1.59
C PHE A 75 2.73 -8.02 1.69
N ALA A 76 2.62 -8.97 0.75
CA ALA A 76 1.62 -10.04 0.82
C ALA A 76 1.77 -10.89 2.10
N ALA A 77 2.99 -11.04 2.63
CA ALA A 77 3.26 -11.79 3.86
C ALA A 77 2.58 -11.16 5.10
N ALA A 78 2.37 -9.84 5.11
CA ALA A 78 1.71 -9.14 6.21
C ALA A 78 0.17 -9.17 6.10
N LEU A 79 -0.38 -9.53 4.94
CA LEU A 79 -1.81 -9.50 4.69
C LEU A 79 -2.64 -10.37 5.64
N PRO A 80 -2.26 -11.60 6.00
CA PRO A 80 -3.05 -12.40 6.94
C PRO A 80 -3.21 -11.70 8.30
N LYS A 81 -2.15 -11.05 8.79
CA LYS A 81 -2.17 -10.29 10.05
C LYS A 81 -2.94 -8.98 9.92
N ALA A 82 -2.84 -8.30 8.77
CA ALA A 82 -3.68 -7.13 8.51
C ALA A 82 -5.16 -7.52 8.47
N ARG A 83 -5.49 -8.62 7.79
CA ARG A 83 -6.85 -9.16 7.66
C ARG A 83 -7.47 -9.55 9.00
N SER A 84 -6.71 -10.02 9.98
CA SER A 84 -7.26 -10.31 11.31
C SER A 84 -7.79 -9.05 12.02
N VAL A 85 -7.15 -7.89 11.79
CA VAL A 85 -7.53 -6.59 12.37
C VAL A 85 -8.61 -5.91 11.54
N ILE A 86 -8.53 -5.99 10.22
CA ILE A 86 -9.45 -5.29 9.31
C ILE A 86 -10.77 -6.04 9.17
N GLY A 87 -10.74 -7.37 9.25
CA GLY A 87 -11.89 -8.23 8.99
C GLY A 87 -12.04 -8.64 7.51
N PRO A 88 -12.97 -9.56 7.24
CA PRO A 88 -13.21 -10.10 5.90
C PRO A 88 -13.98 -9.12 5.00
N ASP A 89 -14.84 -8.27 5.56
CA ASP A 89 -15.82 -7.48 4.79
C ASP A 89 -15.23 -6.24 4.09
N VAL A 90 -14.07 -5.77 4.55
CA VAL A 90 -13.40 -4.62 3.94
C VAL A 90 -12.65 -5.06 2.68
N VAL A 91 -12.84 -4.35 1.57
CA VAL A 91 -12.08 -4.60 0.35
C VAL A 91 -10.67 -4.06 0.50
N VAL A 92 -9.66 -4.94 0.45
CA VAL A 92 -8.25 -4.53 0.44
C VAL A 92 -7.82 -4.44 -1.02
N THR A 93 -7.38 -3.26 -1.45
CA THR A 93 -6.97 -2.99 -2.84
C THR A 93 -5.66 -2.21 -2.90
N ASN A 94 -4.95 -2.32 -4.01
CA ASN A 94 -3.65 -1.70 -4.20
C ASN A 94 -3.79 -0.29 -4.83
N ILE A 95 -2.81 0.58 -4.63
CA ILE A 95 -2.80 1.96 -5.15
C ILE A 95 -2.26 1.99 -6.59
N GLY A 96 -1.27 1.14 -6.85
CA GLY A 96 -0.52 1.16 -8.08
C GLY A 96 0.83 0.52 -7.89
N TYR A 97 1.60 0.52 -8.97
CA TYR A 97 2.93 -0.06 -9.02
C TYR A 97 3.93 0.99 -9.48
N GLY A 98 5.03 1.13 -8.75
CA GLY A 98 6.01 2.16 -9.02
C GLY A 98 7.30 1.94 -8.25
N CYS A 99 8.28 2.77 -8.57
CA CYS A 99 9.59 2.84 -7.97
C CYS A 99 10.02 4.31 -7.85
N THR A 100 11.16 4.56 -7.22
CA THR A 100 11.71 5.92 -7.06
C THR A 100 11.93 6.65 -8.38
N GLU A 101 12.20 5.89 -9.44
CA GLU A 101 12.51 6.40 -10.77
C GLU A 101 11.26 6.73 -11.58
N CYS A 102 10.16 6.02 -11.31
CA CYS A 102 8.97 6.08 -12.14
C CYS A 102 7.74 5.42 -11.50
N ALA A 103 6.58 6.07 -11.64
CA ALA A 103 5.29 5.39 -11.53
C ALA A 103 5.09 4.51 -12.77
N VAL A 104 4.90 3.20 -12.57
CA VAL A 104 4.89 2.21 -13.65
C VAL A 104 3.47 1.93 -14.11
N GLY A 105 2.55 1.68 -13.18
CA GLY A 105 1.22 1.23 -13.53
C GLY A 105 0.18 1.42 -12.44
N VAL A 106 -1.07 1.23 -12.84
CA VAL A 106 -2.26 1.25 -11.99
C VAL A 106 -2.93 -0.12 -12.04
N LEU A 107 -3.83 -0.42 -11.11
CA LEU A 107 -4.50 -1.72 -11.10
C LEU A 107 -5.39 -1.87 -12.33
N LEU A 108 -5.40 -3.08 -12.91
CA LEU A 108 -6.33 -3.42 -13.99
C LEU A 108 -7.76 -3.52 -13.47
N ASN A 109 -7.95 -4.24 -12.36
CA ASN A 109 -9.23 -4.42 -11.69
C ASN A 109 -9.02 -4.17 -10.18
N ARG A 110 -10.00 -3.54 -9.51
CA ARG A 110 -9.94 -3.31 -8.07
C ARG A 110 -10.00 -4.60 -7.25
N GLU A 111 -10.58 -5.65 -7.83
CA GLU A 111 -10.70 -6.99 -7.22
C GLU A 111 -9.42 -7.82 -7.36
N ASP A 112 -8.58 -7.52 -8.37
CA ASP A 112 -7.31 -8.21 -8.60
C ASP A 112 -6.15 -7.31 -8.18
N VAL A 113 -5.60 -7.60 -7.00
CA VAL A 113 -4.53 -6.82 -6.38
C VAL A 113 -3.13 -7.13 -6.93
N HIS A 114 -3.03 -8.05 -7.90
CA HIS A 114 -1.77 -8.51 -8.46
C HIS A 114 -1.55 -8.07 -9.90
N VAL A 115 -2.61 -7.70 -10.62
CA VAL A 115 -2.51 -7.31 -12.03
C VAL A 115 -2.53 -5.80 -12.21
N PHE A 116 -1.45 -5.29 -12.78
CA PHE A 116 -1.26 -3.87 -13.06
C PHE A 116 -1.17 -3.63 -14.56
N VAL A 117 -1.79 -2.54 -15.02
CA VAL A 117 -1.63 -2.00 -16.37
C VAL A 117 -0.57 -0.93 -16.33
N VAL A 118 0.37 -1.00 -17.28
CA VAL A 118 1.35 0.07 -17.49
C VAL A 118 0.62 1.36 -17.79
N ASN A 119 0.86 2.35 -16.94
CA ASN A 119 0.32 3.69 -17.08
C ASN A 119 1.43 4.69 -16.77
N SER A 120 2.42 4.70 -17.65
CA SER A 120 3.58 5.57 -17.54
C SER A 120 3.84 6.28 -18.86
N THR A 121 4.38 7.49 -18.76
CA THR A 121 4.89 8.25 -19.91
C THR A 121 6.35 7.92 -20.24
N ASN A 122 6.99 7.10 -19.40
CA ASN A 122 8.37 6.63 -19.61
C ASN A 122 8.41 5.39 -20.49
N PHE A 123 9.58 5.13 -21.08
CA PHE A 123 9.80 3.94 -21.89
C PHE A 123 10.10 2.75 -20.98
N ILE A 124 9.30 1.69 -21.13
CA ILE A 124 9.39 0.49 -20.30
C ILE A 124 9.78 -0.69 -21.18
N GLU A 125 10.91 -1.31 -20.88
CA GLU A 125 11.39 -2.51 -21.55
C GLU A 125 11.26 -3.72 -20.62
N TYR A 126 10.89 -4.86 -21.20
CA TYR A 126 10.81 -6.12 -20.47
C TYR A 126 11.93 -7.04 -20.92
N LEU A 127 12.59 -7.64 -19.93
CA LEU A 127 13.57 -8.69 -20.15
C LEU A 127 13.00 -10.02 -19.68
N ASP A 128 12.93 -10.99 -20.59
CA ASP A 128 12.59 -12.36 -20.24
C ASP A 128 13.70 -12.97 -19.37
N VAL A 129 13.31 -13.48 -18.21
CA VAL A 129 14.21 -14.08 -17.21
C VAL A 129 14.18 -15.61 -17.30
N ALA A 130 13.17 -16.19 -17.97
CA ALA A 130 13.05 -17.63 -18.16
C ALA A 130 13.98 -18.15 -19.27
N GLY A 131 14.30 -17.32 -20.27
CA GLY A 131 15.28 -17.63 -21.31
C GLY A 131 16.72 -17.36 -20.88
N SER A 132 17.61 -18.36 -21.00
CA SER A 132 19.02 -18.33 -20.58
C SER A 132 19.95 -17.33 -21.31
N LEU A 133 19.44 -16.34 -22.04
CA LEU A 133 20.22 -15.38 -22.83
C LEU A 133 19.73 -13.95 -22.63
N ALA A 134 20.07 -13.37 -21.47
CA ALA A 134 19.62 -12.06 -20.98
C ALA A 134 20.08 -10.81 -21.78
N ARG A 135 20.71 -10.97 -22.96
CA ARG A 135 21.15 -9.84 -23.81
C ARG A 135 20.46 -9.73 -25.16
N GLU A 136 19.93 -10.81 -25.70
CA GLU A 136 19.36 -10.83 -27.06
C GLU A 136 17.83 -10.74 -27.08
N ASN A 137 17.17 -10.92 -25.93
CA ASN A 137 15.71 -10.99 -25.81
C ASN A 137 15.13 -9.79 -25.04
N ILE A 138 15.48 -8.57 -25.42
CA ILE A 138 14.76 -7.38 -24.95
C ILE A 138 13.45 -7.30 -25.75
N LEU A 139 12.33 -7.56 -25.09
CA LEU A 139 11.02 -7.32 -25.67
C LEU A 139 10.73 -5.82 -25.54
N GLN A 140 11.00 -5.07 -26.59
CA GLN A 140 10.56 -3.68 -26.69
C GLN A 140 9.05 -3.66 -26.87
N VAL A 141 8.32 -3.34 -25.80
CA VAL A 141 6.92 -2.94 -25.93
C VAL A 141 6.94 -1.45 -26.23
N VAL A 142 6.94 -1.13 -27.52
CA VAL A 142 6.57 0.20 -27.99
C VAL A 142 5.16 0.46 -27.48
N CYS A 143 4.98 1.62 -26.84
CA CYS A 143 3.71 2.13 -26.36
C CYS A 143 2.67 2.13 -27.50
N ILE A 144 1.95 1.03 -27.65
CA ILE A 144 0.69 0.98 -28.39
C ILE A 144 -0.37 0.92 -27.31
N SER A 145 -1.21 1.95 -27.29
CA SER A 145 -2.43 2.05 -26.51
C SER A 145 -3.42 0.93 -26.89
N LEU A 146 -3.10 -0.31 -26.54
CA LEU A 146 -3.95 -1.49 -26.62
C LEU A 146 -3.58 -2.43 -25.44
N PRO A 147 -4.58 -3.03 -24.77
CA PRO A 147 -4.35 -3.86 -23.59
C PRO A 147 -3.71 -5.18 -24.02
N VAL A 148 -2.39 -5.27 -23.95
CA VAL A 148 -1.69 -6.55 -24.09
C VAL A 148 -1.81 -7.29 -22.76
N PHE A 149 -2.70 -8.29 -22.74
CA PHE A 149 -2.82 -9.26 -21.67
C PHE A 149 -1.49 -10.02 -21.51
N LEU A 150 -0.72 -9.70 -20.47
CA LEU A 150 0.31 -10.60 -19.94
C LEU A 150 -0.34 -11.55 -18.92
N GLY A 151 -1.07 -12.53 -19.45
CA GLY A 151 -1.76 -13.57 -18.70
C GLY A 151 -1.09 -14.95 -18.79
N LEU A 152 0.24 -15.02 -18.91
CA LEU A 152 0.99 -16.28 -18.98
C LEU A 152 2.18 -16.17 -18.04
N GLY A 153 2.32 -17.14 -17.13
CA GLY A 153 3.24 -17.15 -15.98
C GLY A 153 4.74 -17.08 -16.30
N LEU A 154 5.17 -15.98 -16.92
CA LEU A 154 6.55 -15.60 -17.18
C LEU A 154 7.04 -14.68 -16.05
N SER A 155 8.17 -15.04 -15.44
CA SER A 155 8.93 -14.10 -14.60
C SER A 155 9.66 -13.13 -15.52
N LEU A 156 9.31 -11.85 -15.44
CA LEU A 156 9.92 -10.77 -16.22
C LEU A 156 10.64 -9.80 -15.27
N MET A 157 11.83 -9.36 -15.66
CA MET A 157 12.47 -8.19 -15.06
C MET A 157 12.12 -6.96 -15.87
N THR A 158 11.73 -5.89 -15.19
CA THR A 158 11.40 -4.62 -15.84
C THR A 158 12.62 -3.72 -15.81
N LYS A 159 13.06 -3.27 -16.99
CA LYS A 159 14.05 -2.21 -17.13
C LYS A 159 13.32 -0.91 -17.46
N LEU A 160 13.63 0.13 -16.71
CA LEU A 160 13.01 1.44 -16.86
C LEU A 160 14.05 2.43 -17.39
N LEU A 161 13.72 3.09 -18.51
CA LEU A 161 14.48 4.23 -18.99
C LEU A 161 13.68 5.49 -18.69
N CYS A 162 14.11 6.23 -17.66
CA CYS A 162 13.45 7.47 -17.28
C CYS A 162 13.96 8.64 -18.14
N ARG A 163 13.07 9.61 -18.47
CA ARG A 163 13.43 10.81 -19.26
C ARG A 163 14.58 11.63 -18.68
N SER A 164 14.93 11.44 -17.41
CA SER A 164 16.11 12.04 -16.75
C SER A 164 17.46 11.44 -17.19
N GLY A 165 17.47 10.43 -18.07
CA GLY A 165 18.70 9.81 -18.59
C GLY A 165 19.34 8.78 -17.65
N THR A 166 18.68 8.46 -16.53
CA THR A 166 19.16 7.47 -15.55
C THR A 166 18.54 6.09 -15.83
N TYR A 167 19.40 5.08 -15.92
CA TYR A 167 19.01 3.69 -16.17
C TYR A 167 18.95 2.94 -14.83
N SER A 168 17.78 2.40 -14.49
CA SER A 168 17.59 1.61 -13.27
C SER A 168 17.02 0.23 -13.56
N ARG A 169 17.53 -0.76 -12.82
CA ARG A 169 17.09 -2.16 -12.90
C ARG A 169 16.13 -2.43 -11.75
N ALA A 170 14.85 -2.66 -12.05
CA ALA A 170 13.89 -3.15 -11.07
C ALA A 170 13.78 -4.67 -11.20
N SER A 171 14.16 -5.40 -10.15
CA SER A 171 13.98 -6.86 -10.09
C SER A 171 12.62 -7.20 -9.48
N CYS A 172 11.76 -7.84 -10.27
CA CYS A 172 10.61 -8.58 -9.74
C CYS A 172 11.01 -10.05 -9.62
N ILE A 173 11.02 -10.59 -8.40
CA ILE A 173 10.97 -12.03 -8.15
C ILE A 173 9.55 -12.30 -7.66
N SER A 174 8.65 -12.69 -8.57
CA SER A 174 7.39 -13.31 -8.16
C SER A 174 7.65 -14.81 -8.01
N SER A 175 8.14 -15.21 -6.83
CA SER A 175 8.18 -16.62 -6.45
C SER A 175 6.76 -17.05 -6.08
N TRP A 176 6.14 -17.83 -6.96
CA TRP A 176 4.93 -18.58 -6.62
C TRP A 176 5.37 -19.92 -6.01
N SER A 177 4.96 -20.18 -4.77
CA SER A 177 5.04 -21.49 -4.11
C SER A 177 3.65 -21.93 -3.72
#